data_AF-A0A8X6W4A7-F1
#
_entry.id   AF-A0A8X6W4A7-F1
#
_cell.length_a   1.000
_cell.length_b   1.000
_cell.length_c   1.000
_cell.angle_alpha   90.00
_cell.angle_beta   90.00
_cell.angle_gamma   90.00
#
_symmetry.space_group_name_H-M   'P 1'
#
loop_
_entity.id
_entity.type
_entity.pdbx_description
1 polymer ?
#
loop_
_entity_poly.entity_id
_entity_poly.type
_entity_poly.pdbx_seq_one_letter_code
_entity_poly.pdbx_strand_id
1 'polypeptide(L)'
;MNTHLLNPVSMKTIQREPHTANIHGRVAIGKPLVSGRNAAKRLQRCRDHLNWTQLQWEQVNWSDESSYTVFQTTGRVFVWRTPTEAFHVDCLVPTVKHMEGVL
;
A
#
# COMPACT_ATOMS: atom_id res chain seq x y z
N MET A 1 -24.66 22.95 -6.69
CA MET A 1 -24.49 23.20 -8.14
C MET A 1 -23.28 24.11 -8.30
N ASN A 2 -22.48 23.96 -9.36
CA ASN A 2 -21.31 24.81 -9.63
C ASN A 2 -21.76 26.18 -10.16
N THR A 3 -22.48 26.93 -9.34
CA THR A 3 -23.13 28.19 -9.68
C THR A 3 -22.15 29.34 -9.92
N HIS A 4 -20.87 29.15 -9.56
CA HIS A 4 -19.81 30.13 -9.72
C HIS A 4 -19.01 29.98 -11.04
N LEU A 5 -19.29 28.95 -11.85
CA LEU A 5 -18.60 28.73 -13.12
C LEU A 5 -19.38 29.33 -14.28
N LEU A 6 -18.66 29.95 -15.23
CA LEU A 6 -19.23 30.56 -16.44
C LEU A 6 -20.03 29.57 -17.30
N ASN A 7 -19.67 28.28 -17.25
CA ASN A 7 -20.41 27.18 -17.88
C ASN A 7 -20.77 26.14 -16.81
N PRO A 8 -22.00 26.16 -16.28
CA PRO A 8 -22.43 25.21 -15.26
C PRO A 8 -22.54 23.80 -15.86
N VAL A 9 -21.64 22.92 -15.43
CA VAL A 9 -21.63 21.51 -15.82
C VAL A 9 -22.46 20.69 -14.83
N SER A 10 -23.17 19.68 -15.32
CA SER A 10 -23.93 18.75 -14.48
C SER A 10 -23.00 17.89 -13.61
N MET A 11 -23.41 17.59 -12.37
CA MET A 11 -22.72 16.64 -11.49
C MET A 11 -22.48 15.29 -12.15
N LYS A 12 -23.42 14.85 -13.01
CA LYS A 12 -23.28 13.58 -13.75
C LYS A 12 -22.11 13.60 -14.72
N THR A 13 -21.87 14.73 -15.38
CA THR A 13 -20.74 14.89 -16.29
C THR A 13 -19.44 14.83 -15.49
N ILE A 14 -19.35 15.57 -14.38
CA ILE A 14 -18.16 15.58 -13.50
C ILE A 14 -17.83 14.18 -12.98
N GLN A 15 -18.84 13.38 -12.62
CA GLN A 15 -18.62 11.99 -12.18
C GLN A 15 -18.20 11.06 -13.31
N ARG A 16 -18.68 11.29 -14.54
CA ARG A 16 -18.34 10.46 -15.71
C ARG A 16 -16.92 10.71 -16.22
N GLU A 17 -16.43 11.94 -16.17
CA GLU A 17 -15.09 12.30 -16.69
C GLU A 17 -13.96 11.40 -16.15
N PRO A 18 -13.82 11.16 -14.83
CA PRO A 18 -12.82 10.23 -14.30
C PRO A 18 -12.99 8.80 -14.82
N HIS A 19 -14.23 8.34 -14.98
CA HIS A 19 -14.52 7.00 -15.49
C HIS A 19 -14.19 6.87 -16.98
N THR A 20 -14.39 7.92 -17.77
CA THR A 20 -13.91 7.99 -19.16
C THR A 20 -12.39 7.83 -19.22
N ALA A 21 -11.66 8.38 -18.23
CA ALA A 21 -10.23 8.20 -18.06
C ALA A 21 -9.83 6.88 -17.35
N ASN A 22 -10.78 5.94 -17.13
CA ASN A 22 -10.57 4.67 -16.43
C ASN A 22 -10.07 4.81 -14.98
N ILE A 23 -10.40 5.92 -14.33
CA ILE A 23 -10.09 6.21 -12.93
C ILE A 23 -11.29 5.85 -12.07
N HIS A 24 -11.04 5.13 -10.98
CA HIS A 24 -12.10 4.74 -10.05
C HIS A 24 -11.63 4.83 -8.60
N GLY A 25 -12.56 5.09 -7.70
CA GLY A 25 -12.35 4.92 -6.26
C GLY A 25 -12.08 3.44 -5.92
N ARG A 26 -10.95 3.18 -5.26
CA ARG A 26 -10.53 1.84 -4.81
C ARG A 26 -9.96 1.94 -3.41
N VAL A 27 -10.07 0.84 -2.65
CA VAL A 27 -9.37 0.74 -1.36
C VAL A 27 -7.88 0.68 -1.64
N ALA A 28 -7.12 1.55 -0.96
CA ALA A 28 -5.68 1.59 -1.07
C ALA A 28 -5.05 0.34 -0.42
N ILE A 29 -3.97 -0.15 -1.01
CA ILE A 29 -3.29 -1.35 -0.51
C ILE A 29 -2.31 -0.93 0.59
N GLY A 30 -2.41 -1.56 1.76
CA GLY A 30 -1.43 -1.41 2.83
C GLY A 30 -0.10 -2.06 2.46
N LYS A 31 0.97 -1.28 2.41
CA LYS A 31 2.34 -1.80 2.19
C LYS A 31 3.30 -1.15 3.17
N PRO A 32 4.25 -1.91 3.73
CA PRO A 32 5.24 -1.33 4.60
C PRO A 32 6.07 -0.33 3.81
N LEU A 33 6.38 0.81 4.43
CA LEU A 33 7.30 1.76 3.83
C LEU A 33 8.70 1.15 3.83
N VAL A 34 9.23 0.86 2.64
CA VAL A 34 10.55 0.27 2.46
C VAL A 34 11.41 1.23 1.64
N SER A 35 12.55 1.65 2.19
CA SER A 35 13.50 2.47 1.44
C SER A 35 14.08 1.69 0.26
N GLY A 36 14.48 2.39 -0.81
CA GLY A 36 15.08 1.75 -2.00
C GLY A 36 16.28 0.85 -1.66
N ARG A 37 17.09 1.26 -0.67
CA ARG A 37 18.21 0.46 -0.15
C ARG A 37 17.75 -0.86 0.48
N ASN A 38 16.70 -0.82 1.30
CA ASN A 38 16.15 -2.01 1.94
C ASN A 38 15.46 -2.94 0.93
N ALA A 39 14.80 -2.37 -0.09
CA ALA A 39 14.23 -3.14 -1.19
C ALA A 39 15.30 -3.91 -1.96
N ALA A 40 16.42 -3.27 -2.30
CA ALA A 40 17.55 -3.92 -2.96
C ALA A 40 18.15 -5.06 -2.12
N LYS A 41 18.36 -4.84 -0.81
CA LYS A 41 18.84 -5.89 0.10
C LYS A 41 17.89 -7.08 0.19
N ARG A 42 16.58 -6.83 0.23
CA ARG A 42 15.56 -7.89 0.23
C ARG A 42 15.61 -8.70 -1.06
N LEU A 43 15.69 -8.03 -2.21
CA LEU A 43 15.81 -8.70 -3.50
C LEU A 43 17.07 -9.56 -3.59
N GLN A 44 18.21 -9.04 -3.13
CA GLN A 44 19.46 -9.80 -3.10
C GLN A 44 19.34 -11.04 -2.21
N ARG A 45 18.81 -10.89 -0.99
CA ARG A 45 18.59 -12.02 -0.08
C ARG A 45 17.69 -13.09 -0.72
N CYS A 46 16.60 -12.70 -1.39
CA CYS A 46 15.74 -13.64 -2.10
C CYS A 46 16.48 -14.38 -3.22
N ARG A 47 17.35 -13.70 -3.97
CA ARG A 47 18.17 -14.33 -5.02
C ARG A 47 19.19 -15.31 -4.45
N ASP A 48 19.90 -14.90 -3.40
CA ASP A 48 20.94 -15.72 -2.76
C ASP A 48 20.37 -17.03 -2.19
N HIS A 49 19.10 -17.01 -1.77
CA HIS A 49 18.43 -18.14 -1.12
C HIS A 49 17.39 -18.82 -2.04
N LEU A 50 17.30 -18.43 -3.32
CA LEU A 50 16.28 -18.92 -4.24
C LEU A 50 16.33 -20.45 -4.43
N ASN A 51 17.54 -21.00 -4.44
CA ASN A 51 17.81 -22.42 -4.68
C ASN A 51 18.18 -23.18 -3.40
N TRP A 52 17.87 -22.62 -2.23
CA TRP A 52 18.12 -23.32 -0.97
C TRP A 52 17.28 -24.58 -0.85
N THR A 53 17.92 -25.65 -0.38
CA THR A 53 17.25 -26.92 -0.10
C THR A 53 16.48 -26.85 1.21
N GLN A 54 15.55 -27.79 1.40
CA GLN A 54 14.78 -27.87 2.65
C GLN A 54 15.69 -28.00 3.88
N LEU A 55 16.75 -28.82 3.82
CA LEU A 55 17.71 -28.99 4.91
C LEU A 55 18.41 -27.68 5.29
N GLN A 56 18.68 -26.81 4.32
CA GLN A 56 19.28 -25.50 4.58
C GLN A 56 18.30 -24.56 5.28
N TRP A 57 17.01 -24.62 4.93
CA TRP A 57 15.95 -23.86 5.62
C TRP A 57 15.72 -24.35 7.05
N GLU A 58 15.80 -25.66 7.29
CA GLU A 58 15.66 -26.27 8.62
C GLU A 58 16.76 -25.84 9.60
N GLN A 59 17.92 -25.42 9.10
CA GLN A 59 19.02 -24.90 9.91
C GLN A 59 18.83 -23.42 10.30
N VAL A 60 17.81 -22.73 9.77
CA VAL A 60 17.58 -21.32 10.07
C VAL A 60 16.72 -21.17 11.32
N ASN A 61 17.29 -20.55 12.35
CA ASN A 61 16.56 -20.14 13.54
C ASN A 61 15.93 -18.75 13.33
N TRP A 62 14.60 -18.69 13.30
CA TRP A 62 13.84 -17.45 13.16
C TRP A 62 13.42 -16.92 14.54
N SER A 63 13.60 -15.63 14.76
CA SER A 63 13.02 -14.90 15.89
C SER A 63 12.37 -13.60 15.39
N ASP A 64 11.23 -13.25 15.97
CA ASP A 64 10.55 -11.96 15.75
C ASP A 64 9.76 -11.59 17.01
N GLU A 65 9.51 -10.31 17.19
CA GLU A 65 8.64 -9.78 18.24
C GLU A 65 7.34 -9.26 17.63
N SER A 66 6.21 -9.53 18.28
CA SER A 66 4.89 -9.10 17.81
C SER A 66 4.15 -8.33 18.90
N SER A 67 3.69 -7.14 18.56
CA SER A 67 2.82 -6.31 19.41
C SER A 67 1.34 -6.57 19.06
N TYR A 68 0.50 -6.74 20.08
CA TYR A 68 -0.94 -6.92 19.92
C TYR A 68 -1.69 -5.71 20.50
N THR A 69 -2.54 -5.08 19.70
CA THR A 69 -3.38 -3.96 20.13
C THR A 69 -4.84 -4.39 20.20
N VAL A 70 -5.53 -4.07 21.31
CA VAL A 70 -6.93 -4.45 21.55
C VAL A 70 -7.91 -3.72 20.60
N PHE A 71 -7.55 -2.52 20.14
CA PHE A 71 -8.36 -1.74 19.21
C PHE A 71 -7.60 -1.50 17.91
N GLN A 72 -8.27 -1.73 16.78
CA GLN A 72 -7.69 -1.43 15.47
C GLN A 72 -7.69 0.08 15.25
N THR A 73 -6.52 0.66 15.00
CA THR A 73 -6.35 2.11 14.81
C THR A 73 -6.56 2.57 13.37
N THR A 74 -6.74 1.66 12.40
CA THR A 74 -6.72 2.02 10.96
C THR A 74 -7.99 1.57 10.24
N GLY A 75 -8.74 2.54 9.70
CA GLY A 75 -9.88 2.30 8.81
C GLY A 75 -9.48 2.11 7.34
N ARG A 76 -10.47 1.86 6.48
CA ARG A 76 -10.25 1.75 5.02
C ARG A 76 -9.95 3.13 4.43
N VAL A 77 -8.82 3.28 3.76
CA VAL A 77 -8.49 4.46 2.96
C VAL A 77 -8.85 4.21 1.50
N PHE A 78 -9.56 5.15 0.88
CA PHE A 78 -9.89 5.10 -0.54
C PHE A 78 -8.99 6.05 -1.34
N VAL A 79 -8.53 5.60 -2.50
CA VAL A 79 -7.74 6.36 -3.47
C VAL A 79 -8.42 6.31 -4.84
N TRP A 80 -8.29 7.36 -5.62
CA TRP A 80 -8.73 7.40 -7.01
C TRP A 80 -7.54 7.05 -7.90
N ARG A 81 -7.64 5.93 -8.62
CA ARG A 81 -6.55 5.42 -9.45
C ARG A 81 -7.07 4.60 -10.63
N THR A 82 -6.22 4.40 -11.62
CA THR A 82 -6.43 3.40 -12.66
C THR A 82 -6.12 1.99 -12.14
N PRO A 83 -6.58 0.92 -12.82
CA PRO A 83 -6.25 -0.46 -12.43
C PRO A 83 -4.74 -0.77 -12.42
N THR A 84 -3.96 -0.10 -13.28
CA THR A 84 -2.51 -0.32 -13.42
C THR A 84 -1.69 0.32 -12.30
N GLU A 85 -2.21 1.36 -11.66
CA GLU A 85 -1.54 2.09 -10.58
C GLU A 85 -1.72 1.44 -9.20
N ALA A 86 -2.19 0.19 -9.15
CA ALA A 86 -2.53 -0.48 -7.90
C ALA A 86 -1.37 -0.54 -6.90
N PHE A 87 -0.14 -0.57 -7.40
CA PHE A 87 1.11 -0.61 -6.62
C PHE A 87 1.97 0.65 -6.78
N HIS A 88 1.43 1.71 -7.40
CA HIS A 88 2.11 3.01 -7.44
C HIS A 88 2.23 3.56 -6.01
N VAL A 89 3.38 4.13 -5.65
CA VAL A 89 3.69 4.55 -4.27
C VAL A 89 2.63 5.50 -3.71
N ASP A 90 2.14 6.42 -4.53
CA ASP A 90 1.09 7.39 -4.14
C ASP A 90 -0.31 6.77 -3.97
N CYS A 91 -0.50 5.55 -4.45
CA CYS A 91 -1.76 4.80 -4.36
C CYS A 91 -1.75 3.75 -3.23
N LEU A 92 -0.68 3.73 -2.42
CA LEU A 92 -0.50 2.81 -1.30
C LEU A 92 -0.75 3.56 0.02
N VAL A 93 -1.20 2.81 1.02
CA VAL A 93 -1.19 3.28 2.40
C VAL A 93 0.09 2.76 3.05
N PRO A 94 1.00 3.65 3.50
CA PRO A 94 2.18 3.20 4.23
C PRO A 94 1.73 2.57 5.54
N THR A 95 2.07 1.29 5.73
CA THR A 95 1.92 0.63 7.01
C THR A 95 3.21 0.79 7.80
N VAL A 96 3.19 1.66 8.81
CA VAL A 96 4.28 1.79 9.78
C VAL A 96 3.96 0.84 10.93
N LYS A 97 4.83 -0.16 11.17
CA LYS A 97 4.82 -0.86 12.46
C LYS A 97 5.27 0.17 13.50
N HIS A 98 4.34 0.69 14.31
CA HIS A 98 4.72 1.47 15.48
C HIS A 98 5.42 0.53 16.46
N MET A 99 6.70 0.77 16.71
CA MET A 99 7.40 0.25 17.89
C MET A 99 7.68 1.45 18.77
N GLU A 100 6.71 1.87 19.58
CA GLU A 100 7.03 2.76 20.71
C GLU A 100 6.04 2.55 21.84
N GLY A 101 6.61 2.31 23.03
CA GLY A 101 5.91 1.98 24.26
C GLY A 101 6.83 1.29 25.26
N VAL A 102 8.01 1.86 25.49
CA VAL A 102 8.70 1.67 26.78
C VAL A 102 7.76 2.23 27.84
N LEU A 103 7.31 1.36 28.74
CA LEU A 103 6.98 1.69 30.12
C LEU A 103 7.69 0.65 31.00
#